data_AF-A0A3B9UGL0-F1
#
_entry.id   AF-A0A3B9UGL0-F1
#
_cell.length_a   1.000
_cell.length_b   1.000
_cell.length_c   1.000
_cell.angle_alpha   90.00
_cell.angle_beta   90.00
_cell.angle_gamma   90.00
#
_symmetry.space_group_name_H-M   'P 1'
#
loop_
_entity.id
_entity.type
_entity.pdbx_description
1 polymer ?
#
loop_
_entity_poly.entity_id
_entity_poly.type
_entity_poly.pdbx_seq_one_letter_code
_entity_poly.pdbx_strand_id
1 'polypeptide(L)' 'MNVNSNSYTYGFAIALVVAVAAALSIAATSLKPMQDANVALEKKSDILSSIGLTSEDPASLYADVIKEQLVLVNGQVV' A
#
# COMPACT_ATOMS: atom_id res chain seq x y z
N MET A 1 49.38 20.34 -1.60
CA MET A 1 48.83 18.97 -1.66
C MET A 1 47.70 18.90 -0.66
N ASN A 2 46.46 18.70 -1.09
CA ASN A 2 45.29 18.81 -0.21
C ASN A 2 45.07 17.47 0.50
N VAL A 3 45.33 17.44 1.81
CA VAL A 3 45.37 16.21 2.64
C VAL A 3 44.01 15.84 3.25
N ASN A 4 42.96 16.59 2.93
CA ASN A 4 41.57 16.35 3.36
C ASN A 4 40.69 15.80 2.22
N SER A 5 41.23 14.91 1.38
CA SER A 5 40.44 14.31 0.30
C SER A 5 39.58 13.17 0.86
N ASN A 6 38.38 13.50 1.31
CA ASN A 6 37.35 12.53 1.71
C ASN A 6 36.59 11.96 0.49
N SER A 7 37.13 12.13 -0.73
CA SER A 7 36.45 11.78 -1.98
C SER A 7 36.05 10.31 -2.05
N TYR A 8 36.88 9.40 -1.49
CA TYR A 8 36.56 7.98 -1.42
C TYR A 8 35.33 7.73 -0.53
N THR A 9 35.31 8.32 0.67
CA THR A 9 34.19 8.19 1.61
C THR A 9 32.89 8.77 1.03
N TYR A 10 32.96 9.94 0.40
CA TYR A 10 31.80 10.55 -0.26
C TYR A 10 31.27 9.69 -1.41
N GLY A 11 32.15 9.19 -2.29
CA GLY A 11 31.76 8.32 -3.40
C GLY A 11 31.16 6.99 -2.93
N PHE A 12 31.78 6.37 -1.92
CA PHE A 12 31.27 5.15 -1.29
C PHE A 12 29.89 5.36 -0.66
N ALA A 13 29.71 6.44 0.10
CA ALA A 13 28.43 6.76 0.73
C ALA A 13 27.31 6.98 -0.30
N ILE A 14 27.60 7.69 -1.40
CA ILE A 14 26.65 7.90 -2.49
C ILE A 14 26.24 6.55 -3.10
N ALA A 15 27.21 5.70 -3.44
CA ALA A 15 26.94 4.39 -4.02
C ALA A 15 26.11 3.51 -3.09
N LEU A 16 26.40 3.51 -1.79
CA LEU A 16 25.65 2.77 -0.78
C LEU A 16 24.20 3.26 -0.67
N VAL A 17 23.97 4.57 -0.65
CA VAL A 17 22.62 5.15 -0.59
C VAL A 17 21.81 4.74 -1.81
N VAL A 18 22.38 4.80 -3.01
CA VAL A 18 21.70 4.37 -4.24
C VAL A 18 21.36 2.88 -4.18
N ALA A 19 22.29 2.04 -3.72
CA ALA A 19 22.07 0.61 -3.60
C ALA A 19 20.93 0.27 -2.61
N VAL A 20 20.94 0.88 -1.42
CA VAL A 20 19.90 0.67 -0.40
C VAL A 20 18.55 1.20 -0.88
N ALA A 21 18.52 2.39 -1.50
CA ALA A 21 17.29 2.96 -2.02
C ALA A 21 16.66 2.07 -3.11
N ALA A 22 17.47 1.54 -4.03
CA ALA A 22 17.00 0.62 -5.05
C ALA A 22 16.42 -0.66 -4.44
N ALA A 23 17.11 -1.26 -3.46
CA ALA A 23 16.65 -2.47 -2.78
C ALA A 23 15.31 -2.25 -2.05
N LEU A 24 15.21 -1.17 -1.28
CA LEU A 24 13.97 -0.81 -0.57
C LEU A 24 12.83 -0.48 -1.53
N SER A 25 13.11 0.21 -2.64
CA SER A 25 12.10 0.54 -3.65
C SER A 25 11.51 -0.73 -4.29
N ILE A 26 12.37 -1.70 -4.61
CA ILE A 26 11.93 -2.98 -5.19
C ILE A 26 11.07 -3.73 -4.16
N ALA A 27 11.55 -3.85 -2.92
CA ALA A 27 10.81 -4.53 -1.86
C ALA A 27 9.45 -3.87 -1.58
N ALA A 28 9.40 -2.54 -1.51
CA ALA A 28 8.15 -1.81 -1.30
C ALA A 28 7.17 -2.00 -2.47
N THR A 29 7.65 -1.90 -3.70
CA THR A 29 6.80 -1.97 -4.90
C THR A 29 6.26 -3.39 -5.11
N SER A 30 7.07 -4.42 -4.84
CA SER A 30 6.63 -5.81 -5.00
C SER A 30 5.61 -6.24 -3.94
N LEU A 31 5.73 -5.71 -2.72
CA LEU A 31 4.87 -6.10 -1.60
C LEU A 31 3.60 -5.26 -1.49
N LYS A 32 3.61 -4.03 -2.00
CA LYS A 32 2.46 -3.13 -2.06
C LYS A 32 1.16 -3.76 -2.59
N PRO A 33 1.12 -4.48 -3.73
CA PRO A 33 -0.14 -5.05 -4.23
C PRO A 33 -0.77 -6.05 -3.26
N MET A 34 0.03 -6.83 -2.55
CA MET A 34 -0.48 -7.78 -1.55
C MET A 34 -1.04 -7.06 -0.32
N GLN A 35 -0.38 -5.98 0.11
CA GLN A 35 -0.87 -5.15 1.21
C GLN A 35 -2.18 -4.45 0.82
N ASP A 36 -2.23 -3.83 -0.37
CA ASP A 36 -3.42 -3.14 -0.86
C ASP A 36 -4.62 -4.12 -1.00
N ALA A 37 -4.38 -5.37 -1.42
CA ALA A 37 -5.41 -6.42 -1.45
C ALA A 37 -5.92 -6.80 -0.06
N ASN A 38 -5.02 -6.95 0.93
CA ASN A 38 -5.42 -7.27 2.30
C ASN A 38 -6.21 -6.13 2.96
N VAL A 39 -5.79 -4.88 2.75
CA VAL A 39 -6.52 -3.69 3.24
C VAL A 39 -7.91 -3.61 2.61
N ALA A 40 -8.04 -3.93 1.31
CA ALA A 40 -9.34 -3.96 0.65
C ALA A 40 -10.26 -5.06 1.22
N LEU A 41 -9.72 -6.23 1.55
CA LEU A 41 -10.48 -7.32 2.19
C LEU A 41 -10.93 -6.95 3.61
N GLU A 42 -10.03 -6.39 4.42
CA GLU A 42 -10.35 -5.88 5.75
C GLU A 42 -11.48 -4.85 5.68
N LYS A 43 -11.40 -3.90 4.74
CA LYS A 43 -12.44 -2.89 4.56
C LYS A 43 -13.79 -3.47 4.15
N LYS A 44 -13.83 -4.53 3.34
CA LYS A 44 -15.07 -5.26 3.03
C LYS A 44 -15.63 -5.93 4.28
N SER A 45 -14.77 -6.57 5.08
CA SER A 45 -15.15 -7.18 6.36
C SER A 45 -15.72 -6.16 7.33
N ASP A 46 -15.10 -4.98 7.45
CA ASP A 46 -15.58 -3.90 8.32
C ASP A 46 -16.96 -3.38 7.92
N ILE A 47 -17.20 -3.22 6.61
CA ILE A 47 -18.52 -2.82 6.09
C ILE A 47 -19.57 -3.89 6.43
N LEU A 48 -19.28 -5.17 6.20
CA LEU A 48 -20.18 -6.27 6.56
C LEU A 48 -20.46 -6.29 8.07
N SER A 49 -19.43 -6.12 8.89
CA SER A 49 -19.54 -6.07 10.35
C SER A 49 -20.43 -4.92 10.82
N SER A 50 -20.36 -3.76 10.16
CA SER A 50 -21.20 -2.60 10.47
C SER A 50 -22.70 -2.84 10.27
N ILE A 51 -23.07 -3.80 9.40
CA ILE A 51 -24.45 -4.23 9.18
C ILE A 51 -24.77 -5.57 9.89
N GLY A 52 -23.88 -6.02 10.79
CA GLY A 52 -24.06 -7.20 11.63
C GLY A 52 -23.73 -8.54 10.96
N LEU A 53 -23.00 -8.53 9.84
CA LEU A 53 -22.62 -9.73 9.10
C LEU A 53 -21.11 -10.00 9.24
N THR A 54 -20.74 -11.24 9.55
CA THR A 54 -19.34 -11.67 9.64
C THR A 54 -19.16 -12.97 8.87
N SER A 55 -18.04 -13.12 8.17
CA SER A 55 -17.72 -14.29 7.36
C SER A 55 -16.22 -14.56 7.39
N GLU A 56 -15.84 -15.83 7.29
CA GLU A 56 -14.44 -16.23 7.03
C GLU A 56 -14.01 -15.91 5.59
N ASP A 57 -14.98 -15.78 4.68
CA ASP A 57 -14.79 -15.22 3.34
C ASP A 57 -15.62 -13.94 3.18
N PRO A 58 -15.08 -12.77 3.60
CA PRO A 58 -15.74 -11.48 3.43
C PRO A 58 -15.91 -11.09 1.96
N ALA A 59 -15.05 -11.58 1.06
CA ALA A 59 -15.07 -11.15 -0.34
C ALA A 59 -16.31 -11.67 -1.06
N SER A 60 -16.63 -12.95 -0.88
CA SER A 60 -17.83 -13.58 -1.43
C SER A 60 -19.10 -12.98 -0.85
N LEU A 61 -19.21 -12.92 0.48
CA LEU A 61 -20.39 -12.37 1.15
C LEU A 61 -20.63 -10.89 0.79
N TYR A 62 -19.57 -10.10 0.64
CA TYR A 62 -19.68 -8.70 0.21
C TYR A 62 -20.28 -8.58 -1.19
N ALA A 63 -19.90 -9.43 -2.15
CA ALA A 63 -20.48 -9.42 -3.49
C ALA A 63 -21.96 -9.84 -3.50
N ASP A 64 -22.35 -10.72 -2.58
CA ASP A 64 -23.73 -11.18 -2.44
C ASP A 64 -24.65 -10.15 -1.78
N VAL A 65 -24.12 -9.32 -0.87
CA VAL A 65 -24.93 -8.38 -0.08
C VAL A 65 -24.86 -6.95 -0.60
N ILE A 66 -23.67 -6.47 -0.99
CA ILE A 66 -23.47 -5.08 -1.44
C ILE A 66 -23.66 -4.99 -2.96
N LYS A 67 -24.74 -4.34 -3.38
CA LYS A 67 -25.14 -4.27 -4.81
C LYS A 67 -24.67 -3.01 -5.52
N GLU A 68 -24.58 -1.89 -4.81
CA GLU A 68 -24.16 -0.61 -5.38
C GLU A 68 -23.21 0.13 -4.44
N GLN A 69 -22.23 0.82 -5.03
CA GLN A 69 -21.28 1.71 -4.35
C GLN A 69 -21.24 3.01 -5.15
N LEU A 70 -21.76 4.09 -4.60
CA LEU A 70 -21.89 5.38 -5.27
C LEU A 70 -21.15 6.45 -4.47
N VAL A 71 -20.45 7.35 -5.16
CA VAL A 71 -19.85 8.54 -4.56
C VAL A 71 -20.81 9.70 -4.78
N LEU A 72 -21.19 10.37 -3.69
CA LEU A 72 -22.09 11.53 -3.76
C LEU A 72 -21.30 12.83 -3.56
N VAL A 73 -21.46 13.77 -4.48
CA VAL A 73 -20.95 15.15 -4.36
C VAL A 73 -22.14 16.09 -4.51
N ASN A 74 -22.40 16.92 -3.49
CA ASN A 74 -23.56 17.82 -3.44
C ASN A 74 -24.91 17.11 -3.68
N GLY A 75 -25.05 15.87 -3.22
CA GLY A 75 -26.26 15.06 -3.39
C GLY A 75 -26.44 14.45 -4.78
N GLN A 76 -25.46 14.58 -5.67
CA GLN A 76 -25.46 13.95 -6.99
C GLN A 76 -24.39 12.86 -7.05
N VAL A 77 -24.71 11.76 -7.74
CA VAL A 77 -23.75 10.69 -8.02
C VAL A 77 -22.70 11.22 -9.00
N VAL A 78 -21.42 11.01 -8.69
CA VAL A 78 -20.26 11.38 -9.52
C VAL A 78 -19.45 10.15 -9.88
#